data_AF-A0A2P6QXG3-F1
#
_entry.id   AF-A0A2P6QXG3-F1
#
_cell.length_a   1.000
_cell.length_b   1.000
_cell.length_c   1.000
_cell.angle_alpha   90.00
_cell.angle_beta   90.00
_cell.angle_gamma   90.00
#
_symmetry.space_group_name_H-M   'P 1'
#
loop_
_entity.id
_entity.type
_entity.pdbx_description
1 polymer ?
#
loop_
_entity_poly.entity_id
_entity_poly.type
_entity_poly.pdbx_seq_one_letter_code
_entity_poly.pdbx_strand_id
1 'polypeptide(L)'
;MLLHFRSSCSEPDPVSCNIMVAGYVKSGDLDNARQMFDKMPMRGCGYEECRCDAESADIKLNSITFIGVLSACCHSGLVEAGERYFKSMKNVYHIQPNIKHYGCMVDLLGRAGRVEDAEKMIRSMSMKADVVIWGTLLAACTTHGKSRNRRNG
;
A
#
# COMPACT_ATOMS: atom_id res chain seq x y z
N MET A 1 -43.22 18.41 1.75
CA MET A 1 -42.11 18.83 0.88
C MET A 1 -40.86 18.13 1.37
N LEU A 2 -40.57 16.95 0.83
CA LEU A 2 -39.46 16.10 1.25
C LEU A 2 -38.19 16.43 0.47
N LEU A 3 -37.11 16.56 1.23
CA LEU A 3 -35.71 16.27 0.88
C LEU A 3 -35.05 17.12 -0.20
N HIS A 4 -34.18 18.04 0.23
CA HIS A 4 -32.82 18.17 -0.34
C HIS A 4 -31.88 18.77 0.71
N PHE A 5 -31.64 18.01 1.79
CA PHE A 5 -30.41 18.16 2.57
C PHE A 5 -29.31 17.44 1.77
N ARG A 6 -28.83 18.09 0.71
CA ARG A 6 -27.66 17.61 -0.03
C ARG A 6 -26.48 17.89 0.87
N SER A 7 -26.01 16.86 1.56
CA SER A 7 -24.78 16.88 2.35
C SER A 7 -23.67 17.46 1.49
N SER A 8 -23.25 18.69 1.79
CA SER A 8 -22.02 19.28 1.27
C SER A 8 -20.84 18.56 1.90
N CYS A 9 -20.62 17.30 1.52
CA CYS A 9 -19.32 16.68 1.71
C CYS A 9 -18.41 17.31 0.66
N SER A 10 -17.61 18.29 1.09
CA SER A 10 -16.44 18.70 0.32
C SER A 10 -15.71 17.43 -0.13
N GLU A 11 -15.48 17.29 -1.43
CA GLU A 11 -14.62 16.22 -1.96
C GLU A 11 -13.33 16.23 -1.12
N PRO A 12 -13.03 15.16 -0.39
CA PRO A 12 -11.89 15.15 0.51
C PRO A 12 -10.63 15.34 -0.33
N ASP A 13 -9.82 16.33 0.04
CA ASP A 13 -8.61 16.61 -0.70
C ASP A 13 -7.66 15.39 -0.61
N PRO A 14 -6.72 15.24 -1.56
CA PRO A 14 -6.01 13.98 -1.71
C PRO A 14 -5.02 13.67 -0.58
N VAL A 15 -4.55 14.70 0.14
CA VAL A 15 -3.75 14.52 1.36
C VAL A 15 -4.63 13.94 2.47
N SER A 16 -5.84 14.48 2.62
CA SER A 16 -6.86 13.95 3.54
C SER A 16 -7.25 12.52 3.20
N CYS A 17 -7.36 12.15 1.92
CA CYS A 17 -7.68 10.79 1.52
C CYS A 17 -6.55 9.80 1.86
N ASN A 18 -5.28 10.17 1.68
CA ASN A 18 -4.15 9.31 2.08
C ASN A 18 -4.10 9.10 3.58
N ILE A 19 -4.34 10.16 4.35
CA ILE A 19 -4.42 10.09 5.81
C ILE A 19 -5.59 9.21 6.24
N MET A 20 -6.76 9.36 5.62
CA MET A 20 -7.95 8.55 5.93
C MET A 20 -7.75 7.09 5.55
N VAL A 21 -7.21 6.78 4.36
CA VAL A 21 -6.90 5.39 3.97
C VAL A 21 -5.88 4.79 4.94
N ALA A 22 -4.81 5.51 5.28
CA ALA A 22 -3.85 5.04 6.27
C ALA A 22 -4.49 4.85 7.66
N GLY A 23 -5.40 5.73 8.06
CA GLY A 23 -6.18 5.63 9.29
C GLY A 23 -7.08 4.41 9.32
N TYR A 24 -7.84 4.16 8.24
CA TYR A 24 -8.71 2.99 8.08
C TYR A 24 -7.93 1.68 8.04
N VAL A 25 -6.81 1.66 7.31
CA VAL A 25 -5.89 0.51 7.34
C VAL A 25 -5.38 0.29 8.76
N LYS A 26 -5.01 1.36 9.48
CA LYS A 26 -4.54 1.22 10.85
C LYS A 26 -5.60 0.71 11.82
N SER A 27 -6.86 1.09 11.63
CA SER A 27 -7.99 0.60 12.42
C SER A 27 -8.50 -0.77 11.97
N GLY A 28 -7.92 -1.37 10.92
CA GLY A 28 -8.37 -2.65 10.35
C GLY A 28 -9.67 -2.54 9.53
N ASP A 29 -10.17 -1.33 9.32
CA ASP A 29 -11.39 -1.06 8.55
C ASP A 29 -11.05 -1.00 7.05
N LEU A 30 -10.73 -2.17 6.52
CA LEU A 30 -10.25 -2.31 5.15
C LEU A 30 -11.34 -2.02 4.12
N ASP A 31 -12.62 -2.18 4.48
CA ASP A 31 -13.74 -1.92 3.59
C ASP A 31 -13.89 -0.41 3.34
N ASN A 32 -13.83 0.42 4.39
CA ASN A 32 -13.82 1.86 4.23
C ASN A 32 -12.51 2.36 3.62
N ALA A 33 -11.35 1.78 4.00
CA ALA A 33 -10.07 2.08 3.34
C ALA A 33 -10.16 1.87 1.82
N ARG A 34 -10.71 0.73 1.40
CA ARG A 34 -10.89 0.39 0.00
C ARG A 34 -11.91 1.28 -0.68
N GLN A 35 -13.08 1.49 -0.08
CA GLN A 35 -14.11 2.35 -0.66
C GLN A 35 -13.57 3.77 -0.90
N MET A 36 -12.77 4.28 0.04
CA MET A 36 -12.14 5.59 -0.07
C MET A 36 -11.07 5.62 -1.17
N PHE A 37 -10.26 4.57 -1.25
CA PHE A 37 -9.22 4.41 -2.26
C PHE A 37 -9.80 4.29 -3.68
N ASP A 38 -10.89 3.54 -3.85
CA ASP A 38 -11.59 3.33 -5.13
C ASP A 38 -12.31 4.60 -5.62
N LYS A 39 -12.65 5.52 -4.70
CA LYS A 39 -13.26 6.82 -5.01
C LYS A 39 -12.25 7.89 -5.44
N MET A 40 -10.94 7.66 -5.30
CA MET A 40 -9.93 8.61 -5.76
C MET A 40 -9.94 8.66 -7.31
N PRO A 41 -10.07 9.85 -7.94
CA PRO A 41 -10.15 9.96 -9.39
C PRO A 41 -8.88 9.42 -10.08
N MET A 42 -9.09 8.49 -11.01
CA MET A 42 -8.05 7.87 -11.82
C MET A 42 -8.06 8.48 -13.23
N ARG A 43 -7.04 9.30 -13.53
CA ARG A 43 -6.74 10.00 -14.81
C ARG A 43 -7.44 11.35 -15.03
N GLY A 44 -6.61 12.38 -15.22
CA GLY A 44 -6.81 13.41 -16.25
C GLY A 44 -6.36 12.89 -17.62
N CYS A 45 -6.98 13.39 -18.67
CA CYS A 45 -6.86 12.97 -20.07
C CYS A 45 -5.42 13.14 -20.58
N GLY A 46 -4.82 12.11 -21.16
CA GLY A 46 -3.46 12.16 -21.75
C GLY A 46 -3.39 12.73 -23.17
N TYR A 47 -4.21 13.74 -23.50
CA TYR A 47 -4.16 14.44 -24.79
C TYR A 47 -3.81 15.90 -24.53
N GLU A 48 -2.84 16.44 -25.28
CA GLU A 48 -2.33 17.82 -25.17
C GLU A 48 -3.38 18.89 -25.59
N GLU A 49 -4.62 18.50 -25.86
CA GLU A 49 -5.69 19.38 -26.33
C GLU A 49 -7.05 19.05 -25.67
N CYS A 50 -7.09 19.06 -24.34
CA CYS A 50 -8.34 19.20 -23.60
C CYS A 50 -8.18 20.30 -22.55
N ARG A 51 -8.60 21.51 -22.93
CA ARG A 51 -8.67 22.69 -22.07
C ARG A 51 -9.96 22.62 -21.24
N CYS A 52 -10.00 21.71 -20.27
CA CYS A 52 -10.97 21.81 -19.18
C CYS A 52 -10.30 22.54 -18.02
N ASP A 53 -10.77 23.75 -17.74
CA ASP A 53 -10.38 24.55 -16.59
C ASP A 53 -10.87 23.84 -15.31
N ALA A 54 -10.07 22.92 -14.79
CA ALA A 54 -10.27 22.31 -13.49
C ALA A 54 -9.08 22.68 -12.60
N GLU A 55 -9.26 23.75 -11.84
CA GLU A 55 -8.39 24.20 -10.76
C GLU A 55 -8.55 23.28 -9.52
N SER A 56 -8.53 21.97 -9.75
CA SER A 56 -8.62 20.92 -8.74
C SER A 56 -7.37 20.07 -8.86
N ALA A 57 -6.56 20.03 -7.80
CA ALA A 57 -5.31 19.29 -7.76
C ALA A 57 -5.46 17.88 -8.35
N ASP A 58 -4.89 17.69 -9.55
CA ASP A 58 -4.81 16.43 -10.29
C ASP A 58 -3.94 15.42 -9.51
N ILE A 59 -4.49 14.81 -8.45
CA ILE A 59 -3.77 13.82 -7.66
C ILE A 59 -4.15 12.43 -8.12
N LYS A 60 -3.43 12.04 -9.16
CA LYS A 60 -3.35 10.69 -9.71
C LYS A 60 -2.88 9.72 -8.63
N LEU A 61 -3.68 8.69 -8.35
CA LEU A 61 -3.25 7.45 -7.68
C LEU A 61 -1.90 7.02 -8.26
N ASN A 62 -0.85 7.10 -7.46
CA ASN A 62 0.52 6.91 -7.92
C ASN A 62 1.28 5.97 -6.99
N SER A 63 2.52 5.66 -7.36
CA SER A 63 3.41 4.80 -6.59
C SER A 63 3.56 5.23 -5.12
N ILE A 64 3.55 6.53 -4.82
CA ILE A 64 3.74 7.07 -3.47
C ILE A 64 2.54 6.71 -2.58
N THR A 65 1.31 6.78 -3.12
CA THR A 65 0.10 6.38 -2.40
C THR A 65 0.18 4.93 -1.95
N PHE A 66 0.60 4.02 -2.84
CA PHE A 66 0.77 2.60 -2.50
C PHE A 66 1.87 2.37 -1.46
N ILE A 67 2.97 3.13 -1.49
CA ILE A 67 3.98 3.06 -0.43
C ILE A 67 3.37 3.42 0.94
N GLY A 68 2.53 4.45 1.01
CA GLY A 68 1.84 4.85 2.23
C GLY A 68 0.93 3.74 2.77
N VAL A 69 0.10 3.15 1.91
CA VAL A 69 -0.80 2.04 2.27
C VAL A 69 -0.02 0.81 2.73
N LEU A 70 0.99 0.39 1.98
CA LEU A 70 1.81 -0.78 2.33
C LEU A 70 2.59 -0.55 3.62
N SER A 71 3.08 0.67 3.85
CA SER A 71 3.72 1.05 5.11
C SER A 71 2.73 0.97 6.28
N ALA A 72 1.50 1.45 6.11
CA ALA A 72 0.46 1.32 7.14
C ALA A 72 0.15 -0.15 7.43
N CYS A 73 0.01 -0.99 6.39
CA CYS A 73 -0.16 -2.43 6.55
C CYS A 73 1.01 -3.06 7.33
N CYS A 74 2.25 -2.65 7.03
CA CYS A 74 3.45 -3.11 7.75
C CYS A 74 3.36 -2.79 9.25
N HIS A 75 3.10 -1.54 9.62
CA HIS A 75 3.04 -1.11 11.02
C HIS A 75 1.88 -1.75 11.78
N SER A 76 0.78 -2.07 11.10
CA SER A 76 -0.39 -2.72 11.70
C SER A 76 -0.35 -4.25 11.61
N GLY A 77 0.68 -4.85 10.98
CA GLY A 77 0.78 -6.30 10.81
C GLY A 77 -0.30 -6.91 9.90
N LEU A 78 -0.94 -6.12 9.04
CA LEU A 78 -2.05 -6.55 8.18
C LEU A 78 -1.54 -7.20 6.89
N VAL A 79 -1.04 -8.41 7.01
CA VAL A 79 -0.37 -9.13 5.90
C VAL A 79 -1.30 -9.32 4.70
N GLU A 80 -2.52 -9.84 4.92
CA GLU A 80 -3.48 -10.08 3.84
C GLU A 80 -3.92 -8.79 3.13
N ALA A 81 -4.01 -7.68 3.86
CA ALA A 81 -4.33 -6.38 3.26
C ALA A 81 -3.17 -5.91 2.40
N GLY A 82 -1.93 -5.99 2.91
CA GLY A 82 -0.71 -5.64 2.18
C GLY A 82 -0.59 -6.43 0.87
N GLU A 83 -0.78 -7.74 0.89
CA GLU A 83 -0.76 -8.59 -0.31
C GLU A 83 -1.85 -8.21 -1.32
N ARG A 84 -3.07 -7.92 -0.84
CA ARG A 84 -4.19 -7.48 -1.69
C ARG A 84 -3.88 -6.15 -2.38
N TYR A 85 -3.40 -5.14 -1.65
CA TYR A 85 -3.05 -3.84 -2.22
C TYR A 85 -1.84 -3.94 -3.16
N PHE A 86 -0.83 -4.73 -2.81
CA PHE A 86 0.32 -4.95 -3.69
C PHE A 86 -0.10 -5.60 -5.02
N LYS A 87 -1.00 -6.59 -4.98
CA LYS A 87 -1.53 -7.24 -6.19
C LYS A 87 -2.44 -6.31 -7.00
N SER A 88 -3.30 -5.54 -6.35
CA SER A 88 -4.19 -4.59 -7.02
C SER A 88 -3.39 -3.49 -7.73
N MET A 89 -2.26 -3.07 -7.17
CA MET A 89 -1.38 -2.08 -7.78
C MET A 89 -1.04 -2.41 -9.23
N LYS A 90 -0.65 -3.66 -9.52
CA LYS A 90 -0.33 -4.12 -10.88
C LYS A 90 -1.58 -4.45 -11.71
N ASN A 91 -2.55 -5.13 -11.12
CA ASN A 91 -3.67 -5.74 -11.85
C ASN A 91 -4.83 -4.78 -12.12
N VAL A 92 -5.07 -3.84 -11.20
CA VAL A 92 -6.22 -2.91 -11.24
C VAL A 92 -5.74 -1.52 -11.62
N TYR A 93 -4.67 -1.03 -10.99
CA TYR A 93 -4.18 0.34 -11.21
C TYR A 93 -3.06 0.42 -12.26
N HIS A 94 -2.57 -0.73 -12.73
CA HIS A 94 -1.49 -0.83 -13.73
C HIS A 94 -0.20 -0.07 -13.35
N ILE A 95 0.09 0.05 -12.06
CA ILE A 95 1.29 0.67 -11.52
C ILE A 95 2.32 -0.42 -11.25
N GLN A 96 3.54 -0.24 -11.75
CA GLN A 96 4.61 -1.22 -11.55
C GLN A 96 5.29 -1.07 -10.18
N PRO A 97 5.47 -2.17 -9.44
CA PRO A 97 6.21 -2.15 -8.18
C PRO A 97 7.68 -1.75 -8.36
N ASN A 98 8.06 -0.63 -7.76
CA ASN A 98 9.46 -0.26 -7.54
C ASN A 98 10.02 -0.85 -6.23
N ILE A 99 11.33 -0.64 -6.02
CA ILE A 99 12.09 -1.16 -4.87
C ILE A 99 11.47 -0.81 -3.50
N LYS A 100 10.85 0.37 -3.34
CA LYS A 100 10.25 0.80 -2.07
C LYS A 100 9.03 -0.04 -1.71
N HIS A 101 8.17 -0.37 -2.68
CA HIS A 101 7.01 -1.23 -2.42
C HIS A 101 7.43 -2.64 -2.02
N TYR A 102 8.46 -3.18 -2.69
CA TYR A 102 9.04 -4.47 -2.33
C TYR A 102 9.64 -4.43 -0.91
N GLY A 103 10.35 -3.35 -0.56
CA GLY A 103 10.85 -3.13 0.79
C GLY A 103 9.74 -3.19 1.85
N CYS A 104 8.62 -2.49 1.63
CA CYS A 104 7.47 -2.55 2.54
C CYS A 104 6.89 -3.97 2.67
N MET A 105 6.78 -4.72 1.57
CA MET A 105 6.26 -6.09 1.59
C MET A 105 7.20 -7.07 2.31
N VAL A 106 8.51 -6.95 2.08
CA VAL A 106 9.52 -7.79 2.75
C VAL A 106 9.54 -7.52 4.25
N ASP A 107 9.45 -6.25 4.66
CA ASP A 107 9.35 -5.88 6.09
C ASP A 107 8.07 -6.44 6.73
N LEU A 108 6.92 -6.27 6.08
CA LEU A 108 5.63 -6.79 6.55
C LEU A 108 5.65 -8.32 6.70
N LEU A 109 6.10 -9.04 5.67
CA LEU A 109 6.17 -10.51 5.68
C LEU A 109 7.21 -11.00 6.70
N GLY A 110 8.35 -10.32 6.78
CA GLY A 110 9.43 -10.64 7.71
C GLY A 110 9.00 -10.51 9.17
N ARG A 111 8.33 -9.41 9.54
CA ARG A 111 7.79 -9.20 10.90
C ARG A 111 6.67 -10.18 11.25
N ALA A 112 5.93 -10.66 10.27
CA ALA A 112 4.91 -11.69 10.45
C ALA A 112 5.49 -13.11 10.54
N GLY A 113 6.82 -13.28 10.45
CA GLY A 113 7.47 -14.59 10.45
C GLY A 113 7.30 -15.39 9.16
N ARG A 114 6.74 -14.80 8.11
CA ARG A 114 6.60 -15.41 6.76
C ARG A 114 7.89 -15.21 5.96
N VAL A 115 9.01 -15.64 6.53
CA VAL A 115 10.36 -15.40 5.99
C VAL A 115 10.53 -15.99 4.59
N GLU A 116 10.00 -17.20 4.36
CA GLU A 116 10.06 -17.86 3.06
C GLU A 116 9.29 -17.08 1.99
N ASP A 117 8.18 -16.44 2.36
CA ASP A 117 7.41 -15.62 1.43
C ASP A 117 8.08 -14.27 1.16
N ALA A 118 8.74 -13.69 2.18
CA ALA A 118 9.59 -12.51 2.00
C ALA A 118 10.75 -12.80 1.03
N GLU A 119 11.37 -13.98 1.12
CA GLU A 119 12.43 -14.40 0.20
C GLU A 119 11.89 -14.59 -1.23
N LYS A 120 10.73 -15.25 -1.39
CA LYS A 120 10.06 -15.38 -2.70
C LYS A 120 9.75 -14.01 -3.30
N MET A 121 9.32 -13.04 -2.48
CA MET A 121 9.06 -11.67 -2.91
C MET A 121 10.31 -11.04 -3.54
N ILE A 122 11.48 -11.17 -2.88
CA ILE A 122 12.76 -10.67 -3.40
C ILE A 122 13.13 -11.37 -4.72
N ARG A 123 12.97 -12.70 -4.78
CA ARG A 123 13.27 -13.49 -5.99
C ARG A 123 12.36 -13.13 -7.17
N SER A 124 11.14 -12.64 -6.90
CA SER A 124 10.20 -12.20 -7.93
C SER A 124 10.49 -10.81 -8.52
N MET A 125 11.43 -10.06 -7.92
CA MET A 125 11.78 -8.72 -8.37
C MET A 125 12.46 -8.77 -9.73
N SER A 126 11.97 -7.97 -10.69
CA SER A 126 12.64 -7.75 -11.98
C SER A 126 13.85 -6.81 -11.88
N MET A 127 14.16 -6.32 -10.67
CA MET A 127 15.25 -5.38 -10.38
C MET A 127 16.08 -5.93 -9.22
N LYS A 128 17.34 -5.49 -9.14
CA LYS A 128 18.24 -5.91 -8.06
C LYS A 128 17.77 -5.33 -6.73
N ALA A 129 17.54 -6.20 -5.74
CA ALA A 129 17.30 -5.79 -4.37
C ALA A 129 18.52 -5.08 -3.79
N ASP A 130 18.30 -4.02 -3.02
CA ASP A 130 19.35 -3.26 -2.37
C ASP A 130 19.75 -3.85 -1.01
N VAL A 131 20.79 -3.28 -0.40
CA VAL A 131 21.29 -3.70 0.91
C VAL A 131 20.21 -3.58 2.00
N VAL A 132 19.26 -2.65 1.86
CA VAL A 132 18.20 -2.43 2.84
C VAL A 132 17.22 -3.60 2.81
N ILE A 133 16.75 -4.02 1.64
CA ILE A 133 15.83 -5.16 1.49
C ILE A 133 16.45 -6.45 2.04
N TRP A 134 17.70 -6.74 1.68
CA TRP A 134 18.41 -7.91 2.21
C TRP A 134 18.63 -7.82 3.73
N GLY A 135 18.97 -6.63 4.23
CA GLY A 135 19.11 -6.36 5.67
C GLY A 135 17.80 -6.64 6.43
N THR A 136 16.67 -6.21 5.88
CA THR A 136 15.34 -6.48 6.46
C THR A 136 15.02 -7.96 6.52
N LEU A 137 15.28 -8.72 5.44
CA LEU A 137 15.09 -10.17 5.44
C LEU A 137 15.98 -10.86 6.49
N LEU A 138 17.27 -10.50 6.56
CA LEU A 138 18.19 -11.06 7.54
C LEU A 138 17.76 -10.76 8.98
N ALA A 139 17.29 -9.54 9.25
CA ALA A 139 16.74 -9.18 10.55
C ALA A 139 15.52 -10.04 10.92
N ALA A 140 14.63 -10.31 9.97
CA ALA A 140 13.50 -11.24 10.17
C ALA A 140 13.98 -12.67 10.43
N CYS A 141 14.93 -13.19 9.63
CA CYS A 141 15.51 -14.52 9.81
C CYS A 141 16.13 -14.71 11.20
N THR A 142 16.91 -13.74 11.69
CA THR A 142 17.55 -13.82 13.00
C THR A 142 16.53 -13.79 14.15
N THR A 143 15.46 -13.01 13.98
CA THR A 143 14.39 -12.88 14.98
C THR A 143 13.57 -14.17 15.08
N HIS A 144 13.20 -14.76 13.94
CA HIS A 144 12.37 -15.98 13.90
C HIS A 144 13.20 -17.28 14.02
N GLY A 145 14.48 -17.26 13.63
CA GLY A 145 15.40 -18.38 13.80
C GLY A 145 15.70 -18.69 15.27
N LYS A 146 15.74 -17.66 16.14
CA LYS A 146 15.87 -17.83 17.60
C LYS A 146 14.65 -18.55 18.22
N SER A 147 13.47 -18.47 17.61
CA SER A 147 12.27 -19.17 18.06
C SER A 147 12.24 -20.66 17.70
N ARG A 148 13.00 -21.09 16.67
CA ARG A 148 13.11 -22.52 16.29
C ARG A 148 14.13 -23.30 17.11
N ASN A 149 15.10 -22.65 17.76
CA ASN A 149 16.20 -23.32 18.48
C ASN A 149 15.99 -23.47 20.00
N ARG A 150 14.76 -23.32 20.50
CA ARG A 150 14.43 -23.41 21.94
C ARG A 150 13.57 -24.63 22.32
N ARG A 151 13.52 -25.66 21.47
CA ARG A 151 12.75 -26.91 21.70
C ARG A 151 13.57 -28.20 21.80
N ASN A 152 14.91 -28.12 21.88
CA ASN A 152 15.77 -29.26 22.20
C ASN A 152 16.64 -28.92 23.42
N GLY A 153 16.05 -29.04 24.61
CA GLY A 153 16.73 -29.00 25.90
C GLY A 153 16.05 -29.99 26.82
#